data_AF-A0A949ULD5-F1
#
_entry.id   AF-A0A949ULD5-F1
#
_cell.length_a   1.000
_cell.length_b   1.000
_cell.length_c   1.000
_cell.angle_alpha   90.00
_cell.angle_beta   90.00
_cell.angle_gamma   90.00
#
_symmetry.space_group_name_H-M   'P 1'
#
loop_
_entity.id
_entity.type
_entity.pdbx_description
1 polymer ?
#
loop_
_entity_poly.entity_id
_entity_poly.type
_entity_poly.pdbx_seq_one_letter_code
_entity_poly.pdbx_strand_id
1 'polypeptide(L)'
;TPMTTTARASLTRVLGRLDAATQPVRPEVAAALQKRWNELPEAVRTDAQLVGRRSTGCEGTHGVFPQCNLGCRPCYHSTDANQVRIDGPHTLANVEAQMAYAREVRGPGQFAQLIGGEVSLLDPDDHAAALAAMHRHDRNPMSFSHGDFDYEYLEQLALGPDGKPRFAHLSFAIHIDTTMVGRRAVRHPKTEAELNPERARVAAMFDRLRSEHGVTSYVAHNMTVTPDNLDEVPDVIARNRHLSYRMFSFQPAAYIGHERRWEPGYRGFGDDDVWARVEAGAGTRLPFRGLQFGDVRCNRSTWGAFVGDRYVPVLDDQDPRDEHVRDEFFAAFPGALGYGPLPQRAARIARSVFRQPTVVPAIAGWARRFVARAGGLGPAWRNVHPTTFVMHRFMDAADVSAAWQHMDAGTTPTEQRLVDTTERLQACVYSMPHPETGQMVPACVQHSVLDPGENTALVKLLPRRRSAREQIKGDASAEA
;
A
#
# COMPACT_ATOMS: atom_id res chain seq x y z
N THR A 1 -41.11 39.19 -9.37
CA THR A 1 -40.40 39.06 -10.66
C THR A 1 -40.18 37.59 -10.94
N PRO A 2 -40.78 36.98 -11.97
CA PRO A 2 -40.57 35.56 -12.25
C PRO A 2 -39.12 35.35 -12.72
N MET A 3 -38.36 34.47 -12.05
CA MET A 3 -37.04 34.05 -12.52
C MET A 3 -37.18 33.54 -13.96
N THR A 4 -36.41 34.13 -14.88
CA THR A 4 -36.33 33.73 -16.28
C THR A 4 -35.95 32.25 -16.39
N THR A 5 -36.46 31.57 -17.42
CA THR A 5 -36.30 30.12 -17.65
C THR A 5 -34.83 29.66 -17.58
N THR A 6 -33.91 30.53 -17.98
CA THR A 6 -32.44 30.33 -17.92
C THR A 6 -31.89 30.33 -16.49
N ALA A 7 -32.41 31.19 -15.61
CA ALA A 7 -32.00 31.25 -14.20
C ALA A 7 -32.47 30.01 -13.42
N ARG A 8 -33.67 29.49 -13.73
CA ARG A 8 -34.15 28.21 -13.19
C ARG A 8 -33.31 27.03 -13.66
N ALA A 9 -32.96 26.96 -14.95
CA ALA A 9 -32.10 25.90 -15.48
C ALA A 9 -30.68 25.92 -14.86
N SER A 10 -30.13 27.11 -14.62
CA SER A 10 -28.84 27.29 -13.94
C SER A 10 -28.90 26.83 -12.47
N LEU A 11 -29.94 27.23 -11.74
CA LEU A 11 -30.14 26.83 -10.34
C LEU A 11 -30.33 25.31 -10.20
N THR A 12 -31.14 24.68 -11.05
CA THR A 12 -31.32 23.22 -11.06
C THR A 12 -30.00 22.48 -11.32
N ARG A 13 -29.16 23.00 -12.21
CA ARG A 13 -27.84 22.43 -12.50
C ARG A 13 -26.89 22.56 -11.31
N VAL A 14 -26.89 23.70 -10.61
CA VAL A 14 -26.08 23.91 -9.41
C VAL A 14 -26.54 23.00 -8.27
N LEU A 15 -27.85 22.92 -8.02
CA LEU A 15 -28.43 22.05 -7.00
C LEU A 15 -28.17 20.56 -7.31
N GLY A 16 -28.28 20.14 -8.58
CA GLY A 16 -27.94 18.78 -8.99
C GLY A 16 -26.47 18.43 -8.79
N ARG A 17 -25.55 19.37 -9.05
CA ARG A 17 -24.11 19.19 -8.77
C ARG A 17 -23.83 19.10 -7.28
N LEU A 18 -24.45 19.95 -6.46
CA LEU A 18 -24.31 19.91 -5.01
C LEU A 18 -24.91 18.63 -4.42
N ASP A 19 -26.06 18.18 -4.90
CA ASP A 19 -26.64 16.91 -4.48
C ASP A 19 -25.70 15.75 -4.80
N ALA A 20 -25.24 15.64 -6.06
CA ALA A 20 -24.31 14.60 -6.48
C ALA A 20 -22.98 14.61 -5.71
N ALA A 21 -22.41 15.80 -5.42
CA ALA A 21 -21.17 15.94 -4.66
C ALA A 21 -21.32 15.56 -3.18
N THR A 22 -22.52 15.71 -2.62
CA THR A 22 -22.84 15.45 -1.22
C THR A 22 -23.52 14.10 -0.97
N GLN A 23 -23.85 13.32 -2.02
CA GLN A 23 -24.29 11.94 -1.84
C GLN A 23 -23.23 11.14 -1.06
N PRO A 24 -23.63 10.31 -0.07
CA PRO A 24 -22.72 9.49 0.73
C PRO A 24 -21.69 8.73 -0.09
N VAL A 25 -22.12 8.17 -1.22
CA VAL A 25 -21.28 7.50 -2.21
C VAL A 25 -21.67 7.97 -3.59
N ARG A 26 -20.66 8.30 -4.41
CA ARG A 26 -20.88 8.66 -5.82
C ARG A 26 -21.31 7.41 -6.61
N PRO A 27 -22.23 7.51 -7.58
CA PRO A 27 -22.68 6.35 -8.35
C PRO A 27 -21.55 5.54 -9.00
N GLU A 28 -20.52 6.22 -9.54
CA GLU A 28 -19.35 5.55 -10.12
C GLU A 28 -18.56 4.71 -9.09
N VAL A 29 -18.44 5.19 -7.85
CA VAL A 29 -17.75 4.48 -6.76
C VAL A 29 -18.59 3.29 -6.32
N ALA A 30 -19.91 3.46 -6.19
CA ALA A 30 -20.81 2.38 -5.83
C ALA A 30 -20.78 1.25 -6.88
N ALA A 31 -20.79 1.60 -8.17
CA ALA A 31 -20.68 0.62 -9.26
C ALA A 31 -19.34 -0.14 -9.24
N ALA A 32 -18.22 0.57 -9.05
CA ALA A 32 -16.90 -0.06 -8.97
C ALA A 32 -16.78 -0.99 -7.75
N LEU A 33 -17.32 -0.58 -6.60
CA LEU A 33 -17.37 -1.42 -5.39
C LEU A 33 -18.22 -2.67 -5.59
N GLN A 34 -19.43 -2.53 -6.15
CA GLN A 34 -20.31 -3.67 -6.41
C GLN A 34 -19.69 -4.64 -7.42
N LYS A 35 -19.09 -4.12 -8.51
CA LYS A 35 -18.35 -4.94 -9.47
C LYS A 35 -17.26 -5.72 -8.75
N ARG A 36 -16.44 -5.04 -7.94
CA ARG A 36 -15.37 -5.70 -7.20
C ARG A 36 -15.89 -6.75 -6.21
N TRP A 37 -16.97 -6.47 -5.49
CA TRP A 37 -17.61 -7.46 -4.62
C TRP A 37 -18.00 -8.73 -5.36
N ASN A 38 -18.57 -8.58 -6.56
CA ASN A 38 -19.00 -9.69 -7.41
C ASN A 38 -17.85 -10.50 -8.03
N GLU A 39 -16.65 -9.94 -8.09
CA GLU A 39 -15.43 -10.62 -8.55
C GLU A 39 -14.75 -11.44 -7.44
N LEU A 40 -15.04 -11.15 -6.17
CA LEU A 40 -14.42 -11.85 -5.05
C LEU A 40 -14.89 -13.31 -4.98
N PRO A 41 -14.03 -14.28 -4.63
CA PRO A 41 -14.47 -15.63 -4.28
C PRO A 41 -15.50 -15.63 -3.14
N GLU A 42 -16.40 -16.61 -3.12
CA GLU A 42 -17.43 -16.72 -2.07
C GLU A 42 -16.82 -16.77 -0.67
N ALA A 43 -15.73 -17.52 -0.49
CA ALA A 43 -15.05 -17.70 0.79
C ALA A 43 -14.52 -16.39 1.43
N VAL A 44 -14.31 -15.32 0.65
CA VAL A 44 -13.83 -14.02 1.15
C VAL A 44 -14.91 -12.95 1.21
N ARG A 45 -16.15 -13.23 0.78
CA ARG A 45 -17.30 -12.33 0.88
C ARG A 45 -17.93 -12.39 2.28
N THR A 46 -17.14 -12.01 3.27
CA THR A 46 -17.55 -12.00 4.68
C THR A 46 -18.12 -10.64 5.09
N ASP A 47 -18.82 -10.58 6.22
CA ASP A 47 -19.29 -9.31 6.79
C ASP A 47 -18.13 -8.38 7.19
N ALA A 48 -16.94 -8.94 7.44
CA ALA A 48 -15.75 -8.17 7.77
C ALA A 48 -15.01 -7.60 6.53
N GLN A 49 -15.36 -8.04 5.31
CA GLN A 49 -14.63 -7.69 4.10
C GLN A 49 -14.77 -6.21 3.73
N LEU A 50 -13.64 -5.52 3.59
CA LEU A 50 -13.55 -4.13 3.16
C LEU A 50 -13.57 -3.98 1.63
N VAL A 51 -13.00 -4.95 0.90
CA VAL A 51 -12.98 -4.93 -0.56
C VAL A 51 -14.40 -5.07 -1.11
N GLY A 52 -14.79 -4.19 -2.01
CA GLY A 52 -16.14 -4.16 -2.57
C GLY A 52 -17.19 -3.50 -1.67
N ARG A 53 -16.84 -3.08 -0.44
CA ARG A 53 -17.73 -2.32 0.46
C ARG A 53 -17.21 -0.91 0.77
N ARG A 54 -15.91 -0.79 1.02
CA ARG A 54 -15.24 0.46 1.42
C ARG A 54 -14.12 0.87 0.48
N SER A 55 -13.45 -0.09 -0.16
CA SER A 55 -12.40 0.14 -1.15
C SER A 55 -12.52 -0.89 -2.28
N THR A 56 -12.05 -0.55 -3.48
CA THR A 56 -11.90 -1.51 -4.57
C THR A 56 -10.54 -2.20 -4.57
N GLY A 57 -9.67 -1.87 -3.61
CA GLY A 57 -8.30 -2.37 -3.48
C GLY A 57 -7.28 -1.23 -3.44
N CYS A 58 -6.01 -1.62 -3.43
CA CYS A 58 -4.84 -0.80 -3.65
C CYS A 58 -4.24 -1.15 -5.02
N GLU A 59 -3.48 -0.20 -5.57
CA GLU A 59 -2.90 -0.31 -6.89
C GLU A 59 -1.37 -0.14 -6.83
N GLY A 60 -0.64 -0.79 -7.72
CA GLY A 60 0.81 -0.61 -7.87
C GLY A 60 1.15 -0.31 -9.33
N THR A 61 2.17 0.51 -9.57
CA THR A 61 2.70 0.69 -10.92
C THR A 61 3.52 -0.53 -11.36
N HIS A 62 3.55 -0.82 -12.66
CA HIS A 62 4.45 -1.79 -13.29
C HIS A 62 5.17 -1.15 -14.48
N GLY A 63 6.22 -1.77 -15.02
CA GLY A 63 6.86 -1.31 -16.26
C GLY A 63 7.48 0.11 -16.26
N VAL A 64 7.50 0.83 -15.13
CA VAL A 64 8.05 2.19 -15.03
C VAL A 64 9.58 2.18 -15.10
N PHE A 65 10.24 1.59 -14.11
CA PHE A 65 11.66 1.25 -14.13
C PHE A 65 11.93 0.24 -13.01
N PRO A 66 12.62 -0.87 -13.27
CA PRO A 66 12.90 -1.90 -12.27
C PRO A 66 14.27 -1.75 -11.58
N GLN A 67 15.03 -0.71 -11.90
CA GLN A 67 16.39 -0.55 -11.37
C GLN A 67 16.38 -0.30 -9.85
N CYS A 68 17.28 -0.97 -9.13
CA CYS A 68 17.56 -0.76 -7.72
C CYS A 68 19.08 -0.78 -7.47
N ASN A 69 19.54 -0.11 -6.42
CA ASN A 69 20.95 -0.07 -6.01
C ASN A 69 21.25 -0.96 -4.78
N LEU A 70 20.27 -1.73 -4.29
CA LEU A 70 20.44 -2.75 -3.25
C LEU A 70 20.29 -4.18 -3.81
N GLY A 71 20.97 -5.13 -3.16
CA GLY A 71 20.87 -6.56 -3.42
C GLY A 71 20.03 -7.28 -2.37
N CYS A 72 18.71 -7.21 -2.48
CA CYS A 72 17.81 -7.87 -1.53
C CYS A 72 17.66 -9.37 -1.86
N ARG A 73 17.70 -10.24 -0.84
CA ARG A 73 17.62 -11.71 -1.00
C ARG A 73 16.23 -12.17 -1.52
N PRO A 74 15.12 -12.05 -0.79
CA PRO A 74 13.77 -12.36 -1.30
C PRO A 74 13.17 -11.18 -2.09
N CYS A 75 13.86 -10.71 -3.12
CA CYS A 75 13.39 -9.60 -3.97
C CYS A 75 12.63 -10.12 -5.18
N TYR A 76 11.47 -9.51 -5.48
CA TYR A 76 10.73 -9.85 -6.70
C TYR A 76 11.42 -9.40 -8.00
N HIS A 77 12.44 -8.54 -7.94
CA HIS A 77 13.14 -8.08 -9.14
C HIS A 77 13.75 -9.27 -9.90
N SER A 78 13.48 -9.32 -11.20
CA SER A 78 14.06 -10.30 -12.11
C SER A 78 15.55 -10.04 -12.37
N THR A 79 16.22 -10.97 -13.07
CA THR A 79 17.64 -10.87 -13.48
C THR A 79 17.97 -9.55 -14.16
N ASP A 80 17.05 -9.06 -14.99
CA ASP A 80 17.27 -7.94 -15.89
C ASP A 80 16.89 -6.59 -15.30
N ALA A 81 16.28 -6.58 -14.12
CA ALA A 81 15.80 -5.37 -13.45
C ALA A 81 16.86 -4.27 -13.37
N ASN A 82 18.10 -4.64 -13.02
CA ASN A 82 19.20 -3.68 -12.88
C ASN A 82 19.90 -3.33 -14.20
N GLN A 83 19.43 -3.83 -15.35
CA GLN A 83 19.94 -3.51 -16.68
C GLN A 83 19.10 -2.44 -17.39
N VAL A 84 17.93 -2.10 -16.85
CA VAL A 84 17.05 -1.04 -17.36
C VAL A 84 17.51 0.31 -16.83
N ARG A 85 17.59 1.31 -17.70
CA ARG A 85 17.93 2.70 -17.34
C ARG A 85 16.73 3.35 -16.64
N ILE A 86 17.00 4.09 -15.58
CA ILE A 86 16.01 5.02 -14.99
C ILE A 86 15.73 6.15 -15.99
N ASP A 87 14.46 6.37 -16.29
CA ASP A 87 14.02 7.37 -17.27
C ASP A 87 12.73 8.05 -16.79
N GLY A 88 12.84 9.35 -16.46
CA GLY A 88 11.72 10.16 -15.96
C GLY A 88 10.56 10.28 -16.95
N PRO A 89 10.80 10.69 -18.21
CA PRO A 89 9.75 10.79 -19.23
C PRO A 89 8.98 9.48 -19.45
N HIS A 90 9.69 8.35 -19.57
CA HIS A 90 9.05 7.03 -19.68
C HIS A 90 8.25 6.68 -18.42
N THR A 91 8.80 6.94 -17.24
CA THR A 91 8.11 6.73 -15.95
C THR A 91 6.80 7.49 -15.92
N LEU A 92 6.83 8.79 -16.20
CA LEU A 92 5.66 9.64 -16.18
C LEU A 92 4.59 9.19 -17.18
N ALA A 93 4.98 8.82 -18.40
CA ALA A 93 4.06 8.33 -19.42
C ALA A 93 3.35 7.04 -18.99
N ASN A 94 4.09 6.09 -18.40
CA ASN A 94 3.51 4.84 -17.91
C ASN A 94 2.60 5.08 -16.70
N VAL A 95 3.03 5.91 -15.74
CA VAL A 95 2.20 6.31 -14.58
C VAL A 95 0.90 6.95 -15.05
N GLU A 96 0.94 7.89 -16.00
CA GLU A 96 -0.26 8.53 -16.54
C GLU A 96 -1.23 7.51 -17.17
N ALA A 97 -0.75 6.62 -18.03
CA ALA A 97 -1.58 5.62 -18.69
C ALA A 97 -2.21 4.64 -17.69
N GLN A 98 -1.42 4.16 -16.74
CA GLN A 98 -1.84 3.23 -15.69
C GLN A 98 -2.87 3.84 -14.75
N MET A 99 -2.64 5.08 -14.30
CA MET A 99 -3.57 5.76 -13.40
C MET A 99 -4.88 6.14 -14.09
N ALA A 100 -4.83 6.51 -15.37
CA ALA A 100 -6.03 6.78 -16.17
C ALA A 100 -6.93 5.53 -16.27
N TYR A 101 -6.34 4.38 -16.62
CA TYR A 101 -7.06 3.10 -16.70
C TYR A 101 -7.58 2.65 -15.33
N ALA A 102 -6.75 2.78 -14.28
CA ALA A 102 -7.18 2.47 -12.92
C ALA A 102 -8.38 3.35 -12.48
N ARG A 103 -8.36 4.65 -12.81
CA ARG A 103 -9.46 5.58 -12.52
C ARG A 103 -10.76 5.19 -13.23
N GLU A 104 -10.66 4.69 -14.45
CA GLU A 104 -11.80 4.18 -15.22
C GLU A 104 -12.39 2.93 -14.57
N VAL A 105 -11.55 1.94 -14.22
CA VAL A 105 -12.00 0.62 -13.77
C VAL A 105 -12.37 0.59 -12.29
N ARG A 106 -11.61 1.28 -11.44
CA ARG A 106 -11.70 1.21 -9.98
C ARG A 106 -12.34 2.45 -9.34
N GLY A 107 -12.64 3.47 -10.15
CA GLY A 107 -13.16 4.74 -9.67
C GLY A 107 -12.11 5.61 -8.97
N PRO A 108 -12.49 6.74 -8.37
CA PRO A 108 -11.57 7.65 -7.66
C PRO A 108 -11.23 7.17 -6.24
N GLY A 109 -10.23 7.82 -5.64
CA GLY A 109 -9.92 7.78 -4.21
C GLY A 109 -9.28 6.49 -3.71
N GLN A 110 -8.78 5.64 -4.61
CA GLN A 110 -8.03 4.45 -4.22
C GLN A 110 -6.58 4.82 -3.88
N PHE A 111 -5.94 3.96 -3.08
CA PHE A 111 -4.51 4.05 -2.82
C PHE A 111 -3.75 3.46 -4.00
N ALA A 112 -2.72 4.17 -4.43
CA ALA A 112 -1.84 3.69 -5.49
C ALA A 112 -0.39 3.89 -5.07
N GLN A 113 0.45 2.89 -5.30
CA GLN A 113 1.85 2.90 -4.94
C GLN A 113 2.71 3.06 -6.19
N LEU A 114 3.60 4.04 -6.17
CA LEU A 114 4.69 4.14 -7.13
C LEU A 114 5.76 3.11 -6.71
N ILE A 115 5.87 2.05 -7.51
CA ILE A 115 6.71 0.87 -7.27
C ILE A 115 7.25 0.32 -8.60
N GLY A 116 8.21 -0.60 -8.53
CA GLY A 116 8.83 -1.31 -9.66
C GLY A 116 10.34 -1.42 -9.47
N GLY A 117 10.94 -0.33 -9.01
CA GLY A 117 12.36 -0.18 -8.70
C GLY A 117 12.59 0.59 -7.39
N GLU A 118 13.82 1.06 -7.15
CA GLU A 118 14.06 2.06 -6.11
C GLU A 118 13.65 3.45 -6.61
N VAL A 119 12.50 3.94 -6.12
CA VAL A 119 11.94 5.22 -6.56
C VAL A 119 12.82 6.42 -6.24
N SER A 120 13.66 6.34 -5.20
CA SER A 120 14.60 7.42 -4.88
C SER A 120 15.78 7.52 -5.85
N LEU A 121 15.86 6.66 -6.88
CA LEU A 121 16.83 6.80 -7.96
C LEU A 121 16.32 7.66 -9.13
N LEU A 122 15.01 7.96 -9.18
CA LEU A 122 14.50 9.02 -10.05
C LEU A 122 15.05 10.37 -9.59
N ASP A 123 15.21 11.29 -10.54
CA ASP A 123 15.36 12.70 -10.19
C ASP A 123 14.17 13.17 -9.31
N PRO A 124 14.41 13.99 -8.26
CA PRO A 124 13.33 14.49 -7.41
C PRO A 124 12.18 15.16 -8.17
N ASP A 125 12.47 15.85 -9.28
CA ASP A 125 11.45 16.50 -10.10
C ASP A 125 10.59 15.49 -10.86
N ASP A 126 11.20 14.45 -11.42
CA ASP A 126 10.48 13.38 -12.11
C ASP A 126 9.63 12.56 -11.13
N HIS A 127 10.15 12.29 -9.93
CA HIS A 127 9.39 11.64 -8.87
C HIS A 127 8.21 12.51 -8.42
N ALA A 128 8.40 13.83 -8.22
CA ALA A 128 7.31 14.75 -7.93
C ALA A 128 6.27 14.76 -9.06
N ALA A 129 6.70 14.77 -10.32
CA ALA A 129 5.82 14.76 -11.48
C ALA A 129 4.97 13.48 -11.55
N ALA A 130 5.54 12.31 -11.22
CA ALA A 130 4.82 11.05 -11.13
C ALA A 130 3.76 11.08 -10.02
N LEU A 131 4.10 11.56 -8.82
CA LEU A 131 3.12 11.69 -7.72
C LEU A 131 2.00 12.68 -8.07
N ALA A 132 2.33 13.79 -8.74
CA ALA A 132 1.35 14.75 -9.24
C ALA A 132 0.42 14.12 -10.29
N ALA A 133 0.94 13.26 -11.19
CA ALA A 133 0.13 12.51 -12.14
C ALA A 133 -0.88 11.59 -11.45
N MET A 134 -0.44 10.84 -10.43
CA MET A 134 -1.33 9.99 -9.65
C MET A 134 -2.44 10.79 -8.96
N HIS A 135 -2.11 11.96 -8.39
CA HIS A 135 -3.10 12.86 -7.81
C HIS A 135 -4.09 13.42 -8.85
N ARG A 136 -3.65 13.76 -10.07
CA ARG A 136 -4.52 14.20 -11.17
C ARG A 136 -5.59 13.15 -11.52
N HIS A 137 -5.27 11.87 -11.33
CA HIS A 137 -6.18 10.74 -11.55
C HIS A 137 -6.90 10.28 -10.27
N ASP A 138 -7.11 11.20 -9.32
CA ASP A 138 -7.85 10.98 -8.09
C ASP A 138 -7.26 9.86 -7.20
N ARG A 139 -5.93 9.64 -7.21
CA ARG A 139 -5.29 8.66 -6.32
C ARG A 139 -4.73 9.28 -5.05
N ASN A 140 -4.62 8.43 -4.03
CA ASN A 140 -3.81 8.67 -2.85
C ASN A 140 -2.45 7.98 -3.06
N PRO A 141 -1.44 8.69 -3.59
CA PRO A 141 -0.18 8.10 -3.97
C PRO A 141 0.68 7.79 -2.74
N MET A 142 1.48 6.72 -2.85
CA MET A 142 2.52 6.35 -1.90
C MET A 142 3.77 5.90 -2.65
N SER A 143 4.94 6.39 -2.28
CA SER A 143 6.20 5.95 -2.87
C SER A 143 6.75 4.72 -2.14
N PHE A 144 7.24 3.71 -2.85
CA PHE A 144 7.91 2.55 -2.25
C PHE A 144 9.43 2.66 -2.40
N SER A 145 10.16 2.66 -1.28
CA SER A 145 11.61 2.86 -1.26
C SER A 145 12.26 2.00 -0.18
N HIS A 146 13.53 1.65 -0.34
CA HIS A 146 14.35 1.09 0.74
C HIS A 146 14.85 2.16 1.73
N GLY A 147 14.56 3.44 1.51
CA GLY A 147 14.84 4.54 2.43
C GLY A 147 16.31 4.97 2.53
N ASP A 148 17.17 4.50 1.63
CA ASP A 148 18.60 4.86 1.61
C ASP A 148 18.83 6.08 0.70
N PHE A 149 18.16 7.18 1.03
CA PHE A 149 18.31 8.50 0.42
C PHE A 149 18.48 9.56 1.52
N ASP A 150 18.99 10.72 1.15
CA ASP A 150 19.30 11.80 2.09
C ASP A 150 18.16 12.82 2.17
N TYR A 151 18.17 13.66 3.21
CA TYR A 151 17.11 14.67 3.40
C TYR A 151 17.01 15.65 2.23
N GLU A 152 18.13 15.98 1.59
CA GLU A 152 18.17 16.85 0.41
C GLU A 152 17.30 16.31 -0.73
N TYR A 153 17.31 14.98 -0.97
CA TYR A 153 16.43 14.35 -1.95
C TYR A 153 14.96 14.55 -1.58
N LEU A 154 14.61 14.29 -0.32
CA LEU A 154 13.24 14.40 0.19
C LEU A 154 12.73 15.86 0.13
N GLU A 155 13.59 16.82 0.45
CA GLU A 155 13.30 18.24 0.38
C GLU A 155 13.06 18.70 -1.06
N GLN A 156 13.94 18.33 -2.00
CA GLN A 156 13.76 18.66 -3.43
C GLN A 156 12.50 18.02 -4.03
N LEU A 157 12.17 16.79 -3.61
CA LEU A 157 10.92 16.13 -3.98
C LEU A 157 9.69 16.90 -3.47
N ALA A 158 9.75 17.39 -2.23
CA ALA A 158 8.65 18.05 -1.56
C ALA A 158 8.44 19.51 -2.00
N LEU A 159 9.50 20.21 -2.42
CA LEU A 159 9.49 21.65 -2.68
C LEU A 159 9.71 21.98 -4.16
N GLY A 160 9.01 23.00 -4.64
CA GLY A 160 9.24 23.58 -5.96
C GLY A 160 10.54 24.41 -6.00
N PRO A 161 11.01 24.80 -7.21
CA PRO A 161 12.14 25.71 -7.35
C PRO A 161 11.97 27.06 -6.64
N ASP A 162 10.73 27.46 -6.33
CA ASP A 162 10.38 28.67 -5.58
C ASP A 162 10.34 28.45 -4.05
N GLY A 163 10.75 27.26 -3.58
CA GLY A 163 10.75 26.87 -2.17
C GLY A 163 9.37 26.56 -1.59
N LYS A 164 8.31 26.57 -2.41
CA LYS A 164 6.95 26.25 -1.91
C LYS A 164 6.69 24.75 -1.94
N PRO A 165 5.93 24.22 -0.97
CA PRO A 165 5.49 22.84 -1.01
C PRO A 165 4.73 22.49 -2.31
N ARG A 166 5.19 21.45 -3.01
CA ARG A 166 4.46 20.79 -4.11
C ARG A 166 3.27 20.00 -3.59
N PHE A 167 3.39 19.48 -2.37
CA PHE A 167 2.40 18.63 -1.72
C PHE A 167 2.19 19.09 -0.28
N ALA A 168 0.94 19.03 0.20
CA ALA A 168 0.65 19.22 1.62
C ALA A 168 0.92 17.96 2.47
N HIS A 169 0.96 16.80 1.80
CA HIS A 169 1.10 15.50 2.41
C HIS A 169 1.87 14.55 1.49
N LEU A 170 2.85 13.84 2.03
CA LEU A 170 3.61 12.79 1.32
C LEU A 170 3.45 11.44 2.00
N SER A 171 3.22 10.39 1.22
CA SER A 171 3.15 9.02 1.75
C SER A 171 4.31 8.17 1.24
N PHE A 172 4.96 7.45 2.14
CA PHE A 172 6.05 6.54 1.81
C PHE A 172 5.87 5.19 2.50
N ALA A 173 6.13 4.12 1.77
CA ALA A 173 6.42 2.80 2.29
C ALA A 173 7.93 2.58 2.24
N ILE A 174 8.55 2.49 3.42
CA ILE A 174 9.99 2.36 3.59
C ILE A 174 10.33 0.93 4.02
N HIS A 175 11.09 0.22 3.20
CA HIS A 175 11.52 -1.14 3.43
C HIS A 175 12.90 -1.15 4.11
N ILE A 176 12.99 -1.70 5.32
CA ILE A 176 14.24 -1.82 6.09
C ILE A 176 14.23 -3.16 6.83
N ASP A 177 15.10 -4.07 6.38
CA ASP A 177 15.41 -5.34 7.05
C ASP A 177 16.78 -5.91 6.66
N THR A 178 17.17 -6.99 7.34
CA THR A 178 18.44 -7.71 7.19
C THR A 178 18.62 -8.43 5.86
N THR A 179 17.57 -8.56 5.05
CA THR A 179 17.65 -9.16 3.71
C THR A 179 18.19 -8.18 2.67
N MET A 180 18.21 -6.87 2.99
CA MET A 180 18.62 -5.79 2.09
C MET A 180 20.12 -5.50 2.19
N VAL A 181 20.90 -6.01 1.23
CA VAL A 181 22.35 -5.81 1.19
C VAL A 181 22.71 -4.58 0.36
N GLY A 182 23.65 -3.78 0.85
CA GLY A 182 24.25 -2.65 0.11
C GLY A 182 23.92 -1.26 0.66
N ARG A 183 23.12 -1.17 1.72
CA ARG A 183 22.78 0.12 2.37
C ARG A 183 24.06 0.86 2.79
N ARG A 184 24.10 2.18 2.60
CA ARG A 184 25.32 3.00 2.85
C ARG A 184 25.88 2.85 4.26
N ALA A 185 25.03 2.97 5.27
CA ALA A 185 25.43 2.93 6.68
C ALA A 185 25.77 1.51 7.18
N VAL A 186 25.02 0.51 6.72
CA VAL A 186 25.19 -0.90 7.12
C VAL A 186 25.06 -1.78 5.88
N ARG A 187 26.19 -2.09 5.23
CA ARG A 187 26.18 -2.81 3.96
C ARG A 187 25.68 -4.25 4.07
N HIS A 188 26.00 -4.94 5.16
CA HIS A 188 25.67 -6.35 5.37
C HIS A 188 25.09 -6.56 6.79
N PRO A 189 23.87 -6.06 7.04
CA PRO A 189 23.26 -6.17 8.36
C PRO A 189 23.14 -7.65 8.79
N LYS A 190 23.49 -7.94 10.04
CA LYS A 190 23.38 -9.30 10.60
C LYS A 190 22.17 -9.50 11.51
N THR A 191 21.68 -8.41 12.08
CA THR A 191 20.52 -8.37 12.96
C THR A 191 19.64 -7.18 12.59
N GLU A 192 18.36 -7.26 12.90
CA GLU A 192 17.44 -6.14 12.73
C GLU A 192 17.78 -4.99 13.68
N ALA A 193 18.43 -5.28 14.80
CA ALA A 193 18.91 -4.29 15.75
C ALA A 193 19.90 -3.30 15.13
N GLU A 194 20.80 -3.76 14.26
CA GLU A 194 21.77 -2.92 13.52
C GLU A 194 21.10 -1.88 12.62
N LEU A 195 19.84 -2.11 12.24
CA LEU A 195 19.07 -1.24 11.34
C LEU A 195 18.18 -0.23 12.06
N ASN A 196 18.10 -0.28 13.41
CA ASN A 196 17.32 0.70 14.18
C ASN A 196 17.80 2.16 14.03
N PRO A 197 19.12 2.46 13.96
CA PRO A 197 19.57 3.81 13.65
C PRO A 197 19.04 4.31 12.31
N GLU A 198 18.91 3.44 11.32
CA GLU A 198 18.36 3.80 10.01
C GLU A 198 16.86 4.04 10.02
N ARG A 199 16.11 3.23 10.77
CA ARG A 199 14.67 3.48 11.01
C ARG A 199 14.45 4.84 11.68
N ALA A 200 15.26 5.15 12.69
CA ALA A 200 15.22 6.45 13.36
C ALA A 200 15.60 7.61 12.41
N ARG A 201 16.65 7.43 11.60
CA ARG A 201 17.08 8.44 10.61
C ARG A 201 15.97 8.75 9.61
N VAL A 202 15.32 7.73 9.05
CA VAL A 202 14.20 7.91 8.12
C VAL A 202 13.05 8.67 8.77
N ALA A 203 12.62 8.25 9.96
CA ALA A 203 11.54 8.95 10.67
C ALA A 203 11.90 10.43 10.92
N ALA A 204 13.13 10.70 11.36
CA ALA A 204 13.63 12.04 11.59
C ALA A 204 13.63 12.92 10.33
N MET A 205 13.91 12.36 9.14
CA MET A 205 13.82 13.12 7.88
C MET A 205 12.40 13.64 7.62
N PHE A 206 11.38 12.81 7.84
CA PHE A 206 9.99 13.21 7.64
C PHE A 206 9.49 14.17 8.73
N ASP A 207 9.94 14.00 9.98
CA ASP A 207 9.65 14.95 11.05
C ASP A 207 10.26 16.33 10.77
N ARG A 208 11.51 16.34 10.28
CA ARG A 208 12.21 17.54 9.86
C ARG A 208 11.46 18.26 8.74
N LEU A 209 11.06 17.52 7.70
CA LEU A 209 10.29 18.04 6.57
C LEU A 209 8.99 18.75 7.05
N ARG A 210 8.29 18.15 8.02
CA ARG A 210 7.10 18.76 8.62
C ARG A 210 7.44 20.01 9.41
N SER A 211 8.49 19.99 10.22
CA SER A 211 8.86 21.12 11.07
C SER A 211 9.37 22.34 10.29
N GLU A 212 10.13 22.11 9.22
CA GLU A 212 10.75 23.18 8.43
C GLU A 212 9.77 23.74 7.39
N HIS A 213 8.97 22.88 6.77
CA HIS A 213 8.19 23.24 5.57
C HIS A 213 6.69 23.01 5.69
N GLY A 214 6.21 22.50 6.82
CA GLY A 214 4.79 22.22 7.06
C GLY A 214 4.22 21.04 6.26
N VAL A 215 5.06 20.32 5.51
CA VAL A 215 4.63 19.15 4.72
C VAL A 215 4.46 17.96 5.64
N THR A 216 3.22 17.48 5.76
CA THR A 216 2.92 16.31 6.61
C THR A 216 3.23 15.00 5.90
N SER A 217 3.29 13.90 6.64
CA SER A 217 3.59 12.60 6.03
C SER A 217 2.84 11.42 6.64
N TYR A 218 2.71 10.38 5.83
CA TYR A 218 2.36 9.02 6.25
C TYR A 218 3.53 8.10 5.90
N VAL A 219 4.20 7.55 6.90
CA VAL A 219 5.33 6.64 6.69
C VAL A 219 4.96 5.25 7.18
N ALA A 220 5.04 4.25 6.30
CA ALA A 220 4.90 2.84 6.64
C ALA A 220 6.29 2.20 6.72
N HIS A 221 6.58 1.52 7.82
CA HIS A 221 7.73 0.62 7.95
C HIS A 221 7.35 -0.74 7.35
N ASN A 222 8.20 -1.24 6.45
CA ASN A 222 8.07 -2.55 5.82
C ASN A 222 9.32 -3.38 6.14
N MET A 223 9.12 -4.67 6.34
CA MET A 223 10.17 -5.63 6.67
C MET A 223 9.82 -7.00 6.14
N THR A 224 10.74 -7.56 5.35
CA THR A 224 10.68 -8.96 4.98
C THR A 224 11.05 -9.83 6.17
N VAL A 225 10.22 -10.85 6.43
CA VAL A 225 10.40 -11.81 7.52
C VAL A 225 10.91 -13.13 6.94
N THR A 226 12.04 -13.59 7.43
CA THR A 226 12.66 -14.89 7.14
C THR A 226 12.80 -15.68 8.44
N PRO A 227 13.18 -16.98 8.40
CA PRO A 227 13.45 -17.72 9.62
C PRO A 227 14.52 -17.05 10.50
N ASP A 228 15.51 -16.40 9.87
CA ASP A 228 16.65 -15.79 10.55
C ASP A 228 16.28 -14.56 11.39
N ASN A 229 15.23 -13.80 11.02
CA ASN A 229 14.85 -12.56 11.69
C ASN A 229 13.45 -12.60 12.33
N LEU A 230 12.75 -13.73 12.27
CA LEU A 230 11.42 -13.89 12.86
C LEU A 230 11.39 -13.55 14.36
N ASP A 231 12.40 -14.01 15.10
CA ASP A 231 12.54 -13.76 16.54
C ASP A 231 12.81 -12.29 16.87
N GLU A 232 13.23 -11.47 15.90
CA GLU A 232 13.57 -10.06 16.09
C GLU A 232 12.37 -9.11 15.84
N VAL A 233 11.28 -9.59 15.23
CA VAL A 233 10.06 -8.81 14.96
C VAL A 233 9.53 -8.06 16.20
N PRO A 234 9.43 -8.69 17.40
CA PRO A 234 8.94 -7.98 18.58
C PRO A 234 9.82 -6.79 18.96
N ASP A 235 11.13 -6.97 18.89
CA ASP A 235 12.13 -5.95 19.22
C ASP A 235 12.10 -4.78 18.22
N VAL A 236 11.89 -5.06 16.94
CA VAL A 236 11.70 -4.03 15.91
C VAL A 236 10.49 -3.16 16.25
N ILE A 237 9.35 -3.75 16.60
CA ILE A 237 8.15 -2.97 16.97
C ILE A 237 8.41 -2.16 18.24
N ALA A 238 8.90 -2.83 19.30
CA ALA A 238 9.09 -2.20 20.61
C ALA A 238 10.03 -0.99 20.56
N ARG A 239 11.11 -1.06 19.77
CA ARG A 239 12.11 0.02 19.65
C ARG A 239 11.67 1.15 18.73
N ASN A 240 10.78 0.88 17.76
CA ASN A 240 10.45 1.84 16.71
C ASN A 240 9.02 2.40 16.79
N ARG A 241 8.13 1.86 17.63
CA ARG A 241 6.72 2.31 17.76
C ARG A 241 6.52 3.77 18.17
N HIS A 242 7.55 4.38 18.77
CA HIS A 242 7.54 5.78 19.19
C HIS A 242 7.98 6.75 18.08
N LEU A 243 8.53 6.22 16.98
CA LEU A 243 8.86 6.98 15.80
C LEU A 243 7.60 7.28 14.98
N SER A 244 7.70 8.19 14.01
CA SER A 244 6.58 8.68 13.19
C SER A 244 5.99 7.67 12.18
N TYR A 245 6.24 6.37 12.34
CA TYR A 245 5.69 5.30 11.50
C TYR A 245 4.20 5.05 11.80
N ARG A 246 3.34 5.34 10.82
CA ARG A 246 1.89 5.13 10.90
C ARG A 246 1.45 3.71 10.59
N MET A 247 2.37 2.88 10.12
CA MET A 247 2.14 1.47 9.83
C MET A 247 3.41 0.66 10.02
N PHE A 248 3.25 -0.55 10.56
CA PHE A 248 4.26 -1.60 10.55
C PHE A 248 3.72 -2.75 9.71
N SER A 249 4.45 -3.11 8.67
CA SER A 249 4.05 -4.08 7.66
C SER A 249 5.11 -5.18 7.56
N PHE A 250 4.72 -6.41 7.83
CA PHE A 250 5.62 -7.56 7.88
C PHE A 250 5.30 -8.51 6.71
N GLN A 251 6.29 -8.82 5.90
CA GLN A 251 6.11 -9.65 4.71
C GLN A 251 6.88 -10.95 4.83
N PRO A 252 6.23 -12.09 5.17
CA PRO A 252 6.86 -13.40 5.07
C PRO A 252 7.48 -13.59 3.67
N ALA A 253 8.77 -13.92 3.63
CA ALA A 253 9.51 -14.11 2.39
C ALA A 253 8.83 -15.17 1.50
N ALA A 254 8.94 -15.03 0.18
CA ALA A 254 8.42 -15.98 -0.79
C ALA A 254 9.49 -16.31 -1.84
N TYR A 255 9.34 -17.46 -2.49
CA TYR A 255 10.16 -17.86 -3.62
C TYR A 255 9.67 -17.13 -4.88
N ILE A 256 10.09 -15.87 -5.02
CA ILE A 256 9.72 -14.97 -6.11
C ILE A 256 10.95 -14.23 -6.67
N GLY A 257 10.86 -13.75 -7.90
CA GLY A 257 11.94 -13.01 -8.55
C GLY A 257 13.12 -13.88 -8.94
N HIS A 258 14.34 -13.38 -8.71
CA HIS A 258 15.57 -14.06 -9.16
C HIS A 258 15.97 -15.25 -8.27
N GLU A 259 15.83 -16.46 -8.80
CA GLU A 259 16.05 -17.73 -8.07
C GLU A 259 17.43 -17.84 -7.38
N ARG A 260 18.51 -17.26 -7.95
CA ARG A 260 19.84 -17.32 -7.31
C ARG A 260 19.93 -16.55 -5.99
N ARG A 261 18.89 -15.79 -5.63
CA ARG A 261 18.81 -15.06 -4.36
C ARG A 261 17.96 -15.79 -3.31
N TRP A 262 17.33 -16.91 -3.68
CA TRP A 262 16.52 -17.68 -2.77
C TRP A 262 17.38 -18.41 -1.74
N GLU A 263 16.89 -18.43 -0.51
CA GLU A 263 17.46 -19.23 0.57
C GLU A 263 16.48 -20.34 0.97
N PRO A 264 17.00 -21.50 1.41
CA PRO A 264 16.14 -22.58 1.87
C PRO A 264 15.37 -22.18 3.13
N GLY A 265 14.18 -22.75 3.31
CA GLY A 265 13.46 -22.65 4.58
C GLY A 265 12.56 -21.43 4.75
N TYR A 266 12.32 -20.59 3.74
CA TYR A 266 11.32 -19.50 3.80
C TYR A 266 9.92 -19.97 4.22
N ARG A 267 9.62 -21.27 4.06
CA ARG A 267 8.37 -21.91 4.45
C ARG A 267 8.46 -22.67 5.79
N GLY A 268 9.52 -22.45 6.57
CA GLY A 268 9.74 -23.07 7.87
C GLY A 268 8.86 -22.52 9.00
N PHE A 269 8.08 -21.47 8.74
CA PHE A 269 7.09 -20.89 9.66
C PHE A 269 5.80 -20.53 8.92
N GLY A 270 4.70 -20.48 9.68
CA GLY A 270 3.37 -20.11 9.21
C GLY A 270 3.03 -18.64 9.44
N ASP A 271 1.89 -18.23 8.89
CA ASP A 271 1.33 -16.88 9.07
C ASP A 271 1.01 -16.57 10.53
N ASP A 272 0.61 -17.60 11.28
CA ASP A 272 0.30 -17.49 12.71
C ASP A 272 1.57 -17.25 13.53
N ASP A 273 2.71 -17.83 13.14
CA ASP A 273 3.98 -17.60 13.83
C ASP A 273 4.42 -16.13 13.70
N VAL A 274 4.36 -15.58 12.48
CA VAL A 274 4.67 -14.16 12.26
C VAL A 274 3.70 -13.27 13.01
N TRP A 275 2.39 -13.53 12.88
CA TRP A 275 1.39 -12.71 13.55
C TRP A 275 1.54 -12.72 15.07
N ALA A 276 1.86 -13.87 15.67
CA ALA A 276 2.15 -13.99 17.10
C ALA A 276 3.36 -13.14 17.53
N ARG A 277 4.40 -13.03 16.69
CA ARG A 277 5.54 -12.13 16.96
C ARG A 277 5.17 -10.66 16.81
N VAL A 278 4.30 -10.32 15.86
CA VAL A 278 3.77 -8.96 15.74
C VAL A 278 2.94 -8.59 16.97
N GLU A 279 2.07 -9.48 17.44
CA GLU A 279 1.30 -9.29 18.68
C GLU A 279 2.19 -9.14 19.92
N ALA A 280 3.24 -9.96 20.02
CA ALA A 280 4.24 -9.85 21.09
C ALA A 280 4.93 -8.47 21.08
N GLY A 281 5.32 -7.95 19.92
CA GLY A 281 5.91 -6.62 19.79
C GLY A 281 4.93 -5.48 20.06
N ALA A 282 3.67 -5.63 19.63
CA ALA A 282 2.60 -4.66 19.94
C ALA A 282 2.23 -4.66 21.43
N GLY A 283 2.51 -5.76 22.14
CA GLY A 283 2.19 -5.96 23.55
C GLY A 283 0.71 -6.25 23.80
N THR A 284 -0.04 -6.65 22.76
CA THR A 284 -1.47 -6.96 22.84
C THR A 284 -1.90 -7.80 21.64
N ARG A 285 -3.05 -8.45 21.76
CA ARG A 285 -3.71 -9.15 20.65
C ARG A 285 -4.13 -8.16 19.56
N LEU A 286 -3.96 -8.57 18.30
CA LEU A 286 -4.27 -7.78 17.11
C LEU A 286 -5.42 -8.45 16.32
N PRO A 287 -6.68 -8.02 16.53
CA PRO A 287 -7.88 -8.66 15.99
C PRO A 287 -8.10 -8.36 14.49
N PHE A 288 -7.43 -9.12 13.62
CA PHE A 288 -7.51 -8.94 12.17
C PHE A 288 -8.79 -9.50 11.53
N ARG A 289 -9.61 -10.29 12.25
CA ARG A 289 -10.86 -10.82 11.66
C ARG A 289 -11.99 -9.81 11.70
N GLY A 290 -11.90 -8.80 12.56
CA GLY A 290 -12.91 -7.76 12.70
C GLY A 290 -13.01 -6.90 11.44
N LEU A 291 -11.90 -6.67 10.75
CA LEU A 291 -11.83 -5.96 9.47
C LEU A 291 -10.86 -6.69 8.55
N GLN A 292 -11.39 -7.26 7.47
CA GLN A 292 -10.61 -8.02 6.51
C GLN A 292 -10.40 -7.18 5.25
N PHE A 293 -9.19 -7.21 4.69
CA PHE A 293 -8.89 -6.56 3.42
C PHE A 293 -8.32 -7.62 2.48
N GLY A 294 -9.23 -8.23 1.69
CA GLY A 294 -8.96 -9.39 0.84
C GLY A 294 -8.97 -10.71 1.60
N ASP A 295 -8.15 -11.65 1.17
CA ASP A 295 -8.00 -12.98 1.76
C ASP A 295 -7.04 -12.96 2.96
N VAL A 296 -7.47 -13.52 4.10
CA VAL A 296 -6.69 -13.55 5.36
C VAL A 296 -5.45 -14.45 5.32
N ARG A 297 -5.35 -15.34 4.31
CA ARG A 297 -4.15 -16.13 3.97
C ARG A 297 -3.10 -15.29 3.25
N CYS A 298 -3.47 -14.11 2.74
CA CYS A 298 -2.57 -13.17 2.09
C CYS A 298 -2.35 -11.92 2.93
N ASN A 299 -3.40 -11.40 3.57
CA ASN A 299 -3.35 -10.10 4.21
C ASN A 299 -4.07 -10.12 5.56
N ARG A 300 -3.33 -9.86 6.62
CA ARG A 300 -3.87 -9.60 7.96
C ARG A 300 -3.61 -8.14 8.30
N SER A 301 -4.61 -7.45 8.85
CA SER A 301 -4.48 -6.05 9.19
C SER A 301 -5.23 -5.74 10.48
N THR A 302 -4.65 -4.90 11.32
CA THR A 302 -5.31 -4.37 12.51
C THR A 302 -5.07 -2.87 12.57
N TRP A 303 -6.17 -2.13 12.61
CA TRP A 303 -6.16 -0.68 12.81
C TRP A 303 -6.33 -0.37 14.30
N GLY A 304 -5.61 0.64 14.77
CA GLY A 304 -5.59 1.02 16.17
C GLY A 304 -4.75 2.27 16.39
N ALA A 305 -4.50 2.55 17.66
CA ALA A 305 -3.60 3.61 18.05
C ALA A 305 -2.85 3.22 19.31
N PHE A 306 -1.61 3.66 19.41
CA PHE A 306 -0.95 3.77 20.70
C PHE A 306 -1.57 4.94 21.47
N VAL A 307 -2.02 4.69 22.70
CA VAL A 307 -2.43 5.70 23.68
C VAL A 307 -1.41 5.65 24.81
N GLY A 308 -0.42 6.54 24.77
CA GLY A 308 0.84 6.33 25.50
C GLY A 308 1.56 5.09 24.96
N ASP A 309 1.91 4.14 25.83
CA ASP A 309 2.61 2.91 25.44
C ASP A 309 1.67 1.73 25.12
N ARG A 310 0.36 1.91 25.31
CA ARG A 310 -0.63 0.85 25.11
C ARG A 310 -1.21 0.93 23.70
N TYR A 311 -1.07 -0.12 22.92
CA TYR A 311 -1.81 -0.26 21.68
C TYR A 311 -3.27 -0.62 21.97
N VAL A 312 -4.20 0.11 21.36
CA VAL A 312 -5.64 -0.12 21.47
C VAL A 312 -6.18 -0.37 20.06
N PRO A 313 -6.63 -1.60 19.75
CA PRO A 313 -7.24 -1.86 18.45
C PRO A 313 -8.58 -1.11 18.34
N VAL A 314 -8.93 -0.69 17.12
CA VAL A 314 -10.20 0.00 16.85
C VAL A 314 -11.35 -0.94 17.18
N LEU A 315 -11.31 -2.19 16.74
CA LEU A 315 -12.32 -3.20 17.03
C LEU A 315 -11.71 -4.37 17.77
N ASP A 316 -12.50 -5.07 18.57
CA ASP A 316 -12.20 -6.40 19.10
C ASP A 316 -13.13 -7.41 18.42
N ASP A 317 -12.56 -8.33 17.65
CA ASP A 317 -13.28 -9.36 16.89
C ASP A 317 -13.75 -10.54 17.76
N GLN A 318 -13.63 -10.42 19.09
CA GLN A 318 -14.24 -11.30 20.08
C GLN A 318 -15.38 -10.61 20.86
N ASP A 319 -15.63 -9.32 20.63
CA ASP A 319 -16.74 -8.59 21.24
C ASP A 319 -17.85 -8.38 20.18
N PRO A 320 -19.00 -9.06 20.29
CA PRO A 320 -20.12 -8.90 19.36
C PRO A 320 -20.63 -7.45 19.24
N ARG A 321 -20.36 -6.60 20.24
CA ARG A 321 -20.73 -5.18 20.21
C ARG A 321 -19.81 -4.38 19.29
N ASP A 322 -18.56 -4.79 19.12
CA ASP A 322 -17.63 -4.18 18.17
C ASP A 322 -17.93 -4.65 16.74
N GLU A 323 -18.33 -5.91 16.56
CA GLU A 323 -18.85 -6.42 15.27
C GLU A 323 -20.11 -5.67 14.84
N HIS A 324 -21.06 -5.48 15.76
CA HIS A 324 -22.26 -4.69 15.48
C HIS A 324 -21.92 -3.25 15.05
N VAL A 325 -20.91 -2.62 15.68
CA VAL A 325 -20.46 -1.28 15.31
C VAL A 325 -19.86 -1.26 13.90
N ARG A 326 -19.07 -2.27 13.52
CA ARG A 326 -18.57 -2.42 12.15
C ARG A 326 -19.73 -2.46 11.15
N ASP A 327 -20.75 -3.27 11.43
CA ASP A 327 -21.85 -3.48 10.49
C ASP A 327 -22.70 -2.21 10.32
N GLU A 328 -23.01 -1.52 11.43
CA GLU A 328 -23.65 -0.20 11.41
C GLU A 328 -22.79 0.84 10.68
N PHE A 329 -21.47 0.81 10.89
CA PHE A 329 -20.54 1.72 10.22
C PHE A 329 -20.49 1.49 8.71
N PHE A 330 -20.41 0.23 8.26
CA PHE A 330 -20.41 -0.11 6.84
C PHE A 330 -21.74 0.21 6.16
N ALA A 331 -22.86 0.01 6.86
CA ALA A 331 -24.16 0.38 6.35
C ALA A 331 -24.27 1.90 6.20
N ALA A 332 -23.90 2.67 7.23
CA ALA A 332 -24.07 4.11 7.25
C ALA A 332 -23.10 4.82 6.31
N PHE A 333 -21.86 4.35 6.28
CA PHE A 333 -20.80 4.91 5.46
C PHE A 333 -20.31 3.83 4.50
N PRO A 334 -20.83 3.76 3.26
CA PRO A 334 -20.22 2.96 2.22
C PRO A 334 -19.10 3.74 1.49
N GLY A 335 -18.23 3.04 0.76
CA GLY A 335 -17.17 3.64 -0.07
C GLY A 335 -16.12 4.51 0.64
N ALA A 336 -15.37 5.32 -0.10
CA ALA A 336 -14.24 6.08 0.46
C ALA A 336 -14.68 7.39 1.14
N LEU A 337 -15.19 7.31 2.38
CA LEU A 337 -15.68 8.48 3.15
C LEU A 337 -14.62 9.59 3.33
N GLY A 338 -13.35 9.20 3.40
CA GLY A 338 -12.22 10.11 3.58
C GLY A 338 -11.84 10.91 2.34
N TYR A 339 -12.40 10.58 1.16
CA TYR A 339 -12.00 11.17 -0.11
C TYR A 339 -12.72 12.49 -0.44
N GLY A 340 -11.93 13.49 -0.81
CA GLY A 340 -12.39 14.79 -1.29
C GLY A 340 -12.32 15.92 -0.26
N PRO A 341 -12.72 17.15 -0.65
CA PRO A 341 -12.63 18.35 0.19
C PRO A 341 -13.44 18.24 1.49
N LEU A 342 -12.94 18.87 2.56
CA LEU A 342 -13.53 18.80 3.90
C LEU A 342 -15.03 19.18 3.96
N PRO A 343 -15.52 20.23 3.29
CA PRO A 343 -16.95 20.55 3.30
C PRO A 343 -17.82 19.45 2.65
N GLN A 344 -17.32 18.83 1.57
CA GLN A 344 -18.03 17.73 0.91
C GLN A 344 -18.09 16.51 1.81
N ARG A 345 -16.98 16.17 2.48
CA ARG A 345 -16.94 15.07 3.46
C ARG A 345 -17.89 15.31 4.62
N ALA A 346 -17.91 16.51 5.18
CA ALA A 346 -18.83 16.87 6.27
C ALA A 346 -20.30 16.71 5.85
N ALA A 347 -20.66 17.19 4.65
CA ALA A 347 -22.02 17.02 4.11
C ALA A 347 -22.38 15.55 3.87
N ARG A 348 -21.46 14.74 3.34
CA ARG A 348 -21.65 13.28 3.16
C ARG A 348 -21.86 12.57 4.49
N ILE A 349 -21.05 12.89 5.50
CA ILE A 349 -21.17 12.33 6.85
C ILE A 349 -22.53 12.69 7.44
N ALA A 350 -22.92 13.98 7.40
CA ALA A 350 -24.19 14.42 7.91
C ALA A 350 -25.36 13.68 7.23
N ARG A 351 -25.37 13.61 5.89
CA ARG A 351 -26.41 12.88 5.15
C ARG A 351 -26.43 11.39 5.45
N SER A 352 -25.28 10.78 5.68
CA SER A 352 -25.15 9.36 6.06
C SER A 352 -25.79 9.12 7.43
N VAL A 353 -25.45 9.96 8.42
CA VAL A 353 -26.03 9.91 9.76
C VAL A 353 -27.54 10.17 9.75
N PHE A 354 -28.03 11.12 8.95
CA PHE A 354 -29.47 11.35 8.81
C PHE A 354 -30.21 10.15 8.20
N ARG A 355 -29.58 9.41 7.28
CA ARG A 355 -30.15 8.21 6.67
C ARG A 355 -30.07 6.99 7.58
N GLN A 356 -29.07 6.91 8.44
CA GLN A 356 -28.83 5.80 9.36
C GLN A 356 -28.49 6.31 10.77
N PRO A 357 -29.49 6.81 11.52
CA PRO A 357 -29.25 7.42 12.83
C PRO A 357 -28.78 6.42 13.89
N THR A 358 -28.99 5.12 13.70
CA THR A 358 -28.51 4.03 14.57
C THR A 358 -26.98 3.99 14.70
N VAL A 359 -26.27 4.53 13.72
CA VAL A 359 -24.80 4.62 13.76
C VAL A 359 -24.30 5.51 14.90
N VAL A 360 -25.09 6.50 15.32
CA VAL A 360 -24.68 7.46 16.38
C VAL A 360 -24.55 6.77 17.75
N PRO A 361 -25.58 6.08 18.29
CA PRO A 361 -25.42 5.34 19.54
C PRO A 361 -24.40 4.19 19.42
N ALA A 362 -24.27 3.56 18.25
CA ALA A 362 -23.24 2.54 18.00
C ALA A 362 -21.82 3.11 18.16
N ILE A 363 -21.52 4.23 17.48
CA ILE A 363 -20.23 4.93 17.59
C ILE A 363 -20.00 5.46 19.01
N ALA A 364 -21.02 6.00 19.68
CA ALA A 364 -20.89 6.46 21.06
C ALA A 364 -20.55 5.32 22.03
N GLY A 365 -21.21 4.16 21.87
CA GLY A 365 -20.92 2.95 22.64
C GLY A 365 -19.51 2.42 22.37
N TRP A 366 -19.10 2.41 21.11
CA TRP A 366 -17.72 2.08 20.71
C TRP A 366 -16.69 3.01 21.33
N ALA A 367 -16.90 4.33 21.25
CA ALA A 367 -15.97 5.33 21.79
C ALA A 367 -15.76 5.12 23.29
N ARG A 368 -16.83 4.84 24.04
CA ARG A 368 -16.73 4.47 25.47
C ARG A 368 -15.90 3.20 25.68
N ARG A 369 -16.08 2.16 24.87
CA ARG A 369 -15.28 0.91 24.97
C ARG A 369 -13.82 1.12 24.58
N PHE A 370 -13.56 1.89 23.53
CA PHE A 370 -12.20 2.28 23.13
C PHE A 370 -11.49 3.03 24.26
N VAL A 371 -12.17 4.01 24.88
CA VAL A 371 -11.63 4.74 26.04
C VAL A 371 -11.38 3.80 27.22
N ALA A 372 -12.27 2.85 27.50
CA ALA A 372 -12.07 1.87 28.56
C ALA A 372 -10.86 0.95 28.27
N ARG A 373 -10.71 0.43 27.05
CA ARG A 373 -9.53 -0.36 26.61
C ARG A 373 -8.24 0.43 26.70
N ALA A 374 -8.28 1.74 26.43
CA ALA A 374 -7.17 2.65 26.61
C ALA A 374 -6.79 2.90 28.09
N GLY A 375 -7.60 2.44 29.05
CA GLY A 375 -7.38 2.66 30.48
C GLY A 375 -8.09 3.90 31.05
N GLY A 376 -9.10 4.44 30.36
CA GLY A 376 -9.81 5.65 30.74
C GLY A 376 -9.19 6.92 30.16
N LEU A 377 -9.82 8.08 30.41
CA LEU A 377 -9.28 9.39 30.03
C LEU A 377 -8.17 9.81 31.00
N GLY A 378 -7.03 10.30 30.48
CA GLY A 378 -5.87 10.64 31.29
C GLY A 378 -4.69 11.22 30.48
N PRO A 379 -3.52 11.46 31.11
CA PRO A 379 -2.38 12.10 30.45
C PRO A 379 -1.86 11.39 29.18
N ALA A 380 -2.02 10.06 29.11
CA ALA A 380 -1.65 9.25 27.94
C ALA A 380 -2.32 9.71 26.64
N TRP A 381 -3.50 10.35 26.73
CA TRP A 381 -4.24 10.88 25.58
C TRP A 381 -3.57 12.09 24.91
N ARG A 382 -2.54 12.67 25.54
CA ARG A 382 -1.69 13.69 24.90
C ARG A 382 -0.75 13.07 23.86
N ASN A 383 -0.53 11.75 23.93
CA ASN A 383 0.30 11.00 23.02
C ASN A 383 -0.51 9.88 22.36
N VAL A 384 -1.46 10.27 21.51
CA VAL A 384 -2.21 9.32 20.68
C VAL A 384 -1.54 9.22 19.33
N HIS A 385 -1.15 8.00 18.96
CA HIS A 385 -0.45 7.73 17.72
C HIS A 385 -1.16 6.61 16.94
N PRO A 386 -2.01 6.97 15.95
CA PRO A 386 -2.61 6.00 15.06
C PRO A 386 -1.54 5.17 14.36
N THR A 387 -1.67 3.85 14.48
CA THR A 387 -0.72 2.88 13.92
C THR A 387 -1.49 1.65 13.43
N THR A 388 -1.21 1.26 12.20
CA THR A 388 -1.77 0.03 11.60
C THR A 388 -0.71 -1.06 11.62
N PHE A 389 -1.07 -2.26 12.06
CA PHE A 389 -0.25 -3.45 11.85
C PHE A 389 -0.76 -4.21 10.64
N VAL A 390 0.16 -4.59 9.76
CA VAL A 390 -0.13 -5.36 8.55
C VAL A 390 0.82 -6.54 8.48
N MET A 391 0.30 -7.67 8.02
CA MET A 391 1.11 -8.77 7.54
C MET A 391 0.63 -9.14 6.15
N HIS A 392 1.54 -9.13 5.18
CA HIS A 392 1.22 -9.47 3.80
C HIS A 392 2.11 -10.61 3.30
N ARG A 393 1.50 -11.76 3.01
CA ARG A 393 2.20 -12.95 2.51
C ARG A 393 2.07 -13.06 1.00
N PHE A 394 3.20 -12.97 0.32
CA PHE A 394 3.33 -13.33 -1.08
C PHE A 394 3.25 -14.86 -1.28
N MET A 395 2.74 -15.27 -2.43
CA MET A 395 2.70 -16.66 -2.87
C MET A 395 3.97 -17.00 -3.66
N ASP A 396 4.34 -18.28 -3.67
CA ASP A 396 5.51 -18.74 -4.41
C ASP A 396 5.26 -18.71 -5.92
N ALA A 397 6.28 -18.33 -6.69
CA ALA A 397 6.17 -18.10 -8.13
C ALA A 397 5.70 -19.34 -8.89
N ALA A 398 6.09 -20.54 -8.45
CA ALA A 398 5.66 -21.81 -9.06
C ALA A 398 4.14 -21.99 -8.97
N ASP A 399 3.56 -21.73 -7.79
CA ASP A 399 2.12 -21.92 -7.55
C ASP A 399 1.32 -20.83 -8.26
N VAL A 400 1.81 -19.59 -8.20
CA VAL A 400 1.22 -18.46 -8.90
C VAL A 400 1.20 -18.69 -10.41
N SER A 401 2.30 -19.15 -10.99
CA SER A 401 2.39 -19.39 -12.44
C SER A 401 1.39 -20.46 -12.89
N ALA A 402 1.32 -21.57 -12.17
CA ALA A 402 0.38 -22.65 -12.49
C ALA A 402 -1.09 -22.22 -12.31
N ALA A 403 -1.41 -21.55 -11.20
CA ALA A 403 -2.76 -21.03 -10.96
C ALA A 403 -3.17 -19.98 -11.99
N TRP A 404 -2.26 -19.10 -12.40
CA TRP A 404 -2.52 -18.08 -13.42
C TRP A 404 -2.80 -18.71 -14.80
N GLN A 405 -2.08 -19.76 -15.19
CA GLN A 405 -2.37 -20.49 -16.43
C GLN A 405 -3.78 -21.09 -16.43
N HIS A 406 -4.22 -21.65 -15.31
CA HIS A 406 -5.59 -22.14 -15.18
C HIS A 406 -6.63 -21.02 -15.31
N MET A 407 -6.39 -19.86 -14.66
CA MET A 407 -7.26 -18.70 -14.76
C MET A 407 -7.36 -18.16 -16.18
N ASP A 408 -6.24 -18.04 -16.89
CA ASP A 408 -6.17 -17.57 -18.29
C ASP A 408 -6.89 -18.54 -19.24
N ALA A 409 -6.74 -19.84 -19.02
CA ALA A 409 -7.44 -20.88 -19.78
C ALA A 409 -8.92 -21.04 -19.41
N GLY A 410 -9.43 -20.34 -18.38
CA GLY A 410 -10.79 -20.51 -17.88
C GLY A 410 -11.06 -21.91 -17.29
N THR A 411 -10.03 -22.59 -16.80
CA THR A 411 -10.11 -23.93 -16.22
C THR A 411 -9.95 -23.90 -14.70
N THR A 412 -10.46 -24.92 -14.01
CA THR A 412 -10.30 -25.07 -12.56
C THR A 412 -9.22 -26.12 -12.26
N PRO A 413 -8.20 -25.80 -11.45
CA PRO A 413 -7.21 -26.80 -11.05
C PRO A 413 -7.85 -27.87 -10.15
N THR A 414 -7.32 -29.08 -10.17
CA THR A 414 -7.76 -30.19 -9.30
C THR A 414 -6.95 -30.30 -8.01
N GLU A 415 -5.71 -29.81 -8.02
CA GLU A 415 -4.86 -29.78 -6.83
C GLU A 415 -5.34 -28.68 -5.87
N GLN A 416 -5.65 -29.05 -4.62
CA GLN A 416 -6.17 -28.10 -3.62
C GLN A 416 -5.27 -26.88 -3.43
N ARG A 417 -3.94 -27.08 -3.46
CA ARG A 417 -2.97 -25.98 -3.36
C ARG A 417 -3.14 -24.93 -4.47
N LEU A 418 -3.43 -25.37 -5.69
CA LEU A 418 -3.65 -24.48 -6.84
C LEU A 418 -5.04 -23.85 -6.79
N VAL A 419 -6.07 -24.57 -6.31
CA VAL A 419 -7.39 -23.99 -6.02
C VAL A 419 -7.25 -22.84 -5.03
N ASP A 420 -6.58 -23.07 -3.90
CA ASP A 420 -6.32 -22.06 -2.88
C ASP A 420 -5.55 -20.86 -3.45
N THR A 421 -4.58 -21.10 -4.33
CA THR A 421 -3.82 -20.04 -4.99
C THR A 421 -4.69 -19.23 -5.94
N THR A 422 -5.53 -19.87 -6.75
CA THR A 422 -6.48 -19.21 -7.64
C THR A 422 -7.46 -18.32 -6.87
N GLU A 423 -8.03 -18.81 -5.76
CA GLU A 423 -8.91 -18.01 -4.91
C GLU A 423 -8.19 -16.77 -4.35
N ARG A 424 -6.96 -16.96 -3.85
CA ARG A 424 -6.14 -15.87 -3.30
C ARG A 424 -5.78 -14.82 -4.36
N LEU A 425 -5.53 -15.24 -5.61
CA LEU A 425 -5.30 -14.34 -6.73
C LEU A 425 -6.56 -13.54 -7.08
N GLN A 426 -7.73 -14.17 -7.12
CA GLN A 426 -9.01 -13.49 -7.37
C GLN A 426 -9.37 -12.50 -6.25
N ALA A 427 -9.08 -12.88 -5.00
CA ALA A 427 -9.28 -12.07 -3.80
C ALA A 427 -8.20 -10.99 -3.57
N CYS A 428 -7.22 -10.87 -4.47
CA CYS A 428 -6.09 -9.98 -4.29
C CYS A 428 -6.54 -8.52 -4.08
N VAL A 429 -5.96 -7.86 -3.08
CA VAL A 429 -6.24 -6.45 -2.79
C VAL A 429 -5.28 -5.50 -3.47
N TYR A 430 -4.17 -6.00 -4.00
CA TYR A 430 -3.10 -5.21 -4.55
C TYR A 430 -2.86 -5.61 -6.00
N SER A 431 -3.18 -4.72 -6.94
CA SER A 431 -3.19 -5.06 -8.37
C SER A 431 -2.57 -3.97 -9.24
N MET A 432 -2.01 -4.39 -10.36
CA MET A 432 -1.34 -3.54 -11.33
C MET A 432 -2.29 -3.28 -12.50
N PRO A 433 -2.50 -2.02 -12.89
CA PRO A 433 -3.31 -1.67 -14.04
C PRO A 433 -2.55 -1.89 -15.35
N HIS A 434 -3.04 -2.77 -16.23
CA HIS A 434 -2.49 -3.01 -17.57
C HIS A 434 -3.40 -2.41 -18.64
N PRO A 435 -3.25 -1.12 -18.98
CA PRO A 435 -4.08 -0.46 -20.00
C PRO A 435 -3.99 -1.14 -21.37
N GLU A 436 -2.86 -1.77 -21.71
CA GLU A 436 -2.61 -2.44 -22.98
C GLU A 436 -3.40 -3.75 -23.16
N THR A 437 -3.72 -4.45 -22.06
CA THR A 437 -4.56 -5.66 -22.08
C THR A 437 -5.96 -5.42 -21.55
N GLY A 438 -6.21 -4.25 -20.95
CA GLY A 438 -7.46 -3.94 -20.29
C GLY A 438 -7.70 -4.79 -19.05
N GLN A 439 -6.64 -5.14 -18.30
CA GLN A 439 -6.72 -5.98 -17.10
C GLN A 439 -6.19 -5.29 -15.84
N MET A 440 -6.72 -5.72 -14.67
CA MET A 440 -6.10 -5.47 -13.36
C MET A 440 -5.42 -6.76 -12.91
N VAL A 441 -4.09 -6.79 -12.92
CA VAL A 441 -3.30 -7.99 -12.64
C VAL A 441 -2.95 -8.07 -11.15
N PRO A 442 -3.19 -9.20 -10.46
CA PRO A 442 -2.76 -9.37 -9.06
C PRO A 442 -1.24 -9.23 -8.90
N ALA A 443 -0.79 -8.58 -7.82
CA ALA A 443 0.64 -8.31 -7.61
C ALA A 443 1.53 -9.56 -7.61
N CYS A 444 1.05 -10.69 -7.07
CA CYS A 444 1.81 -11.94 -7.13
C CYS A 444 2.02 -12.41 -8.58
N VAL A 445 1.02 -12.24 -9.46
CA VAL A 445 1.12 -12.57 -10.89
C VAL A 445 2.07 -11.61 -11.58
N GLN A 446 1.94 -10.30 -11.34
CA GLN A 446 2.85 -9.31 -11.89
C GLN A 446 4.30 -9.70 -11.62
N HIS A 447 4.62 -9.88 -10.35
CA HIS A 447 5.98 -10.06 -9.88
C HIS A 447 6.57 -11.45 -10.16
N SER A 448 5.72 -12.48 -10.27
CA SER A 448 6.18 -13.86 -10.52
C SER A 448 6.20 -14.22 -12.00
N VAL A 449 5.29 -13.66 -12.80
CA VAL A 449 5.00 -14.14 -14.17
C VAL A 449 5.33 -13.07 -15.21
N LEU A 450 4.91 -11.81 -14.99
CA LEU A 450 4.97 -10.78 -16.04
C LEU A 450 6.26 -9.96 -16.01
N ASP A 451 6.72 -9.55 -14.83
CA ASP A 451 7.92 -8.74 -14.63
C ASP A 451 9.18 -9.29 -15.34
N PRO A 452 9.47 -10.61 -15.35
CA PRO A 452 10.62 -11.13 -16.09
C PRO A 452 10.58 -10.80 -17.59
N GLY A 453 9.42 -10.94 -18.23
CA GLY A 453 9.22 -10.64 -19.64
C GLY A 453 9.21 -9.12 -19.92
N GLU A 454 8.51 -8.36 -19.09
CA GLU A 454 8.47 -6.89 -19.19
C GLU A 454 9.86 -6.28 -19.04
N ASN A 455 10.65 -6.73 -18.07
CA ASN A 455 12.01 -6.23 -17.85
C ASN A 455 12.91 -6.56 -19.05
N THR A 456 12.76 -7.74 -19.67
CA THR A 456 13.48 -8.08 -20.92
C THR A 456 13.14 -7.10 -22.05
N ALA A 457 11.87 -6.72 -22.18
CA ALA A 457 11.44 -5.73 -23.16
C ALA A 457 11.98 -4.32 -22.83
N LEU A 458 11.95 -3.94 -21.56
CA LEU A 458 12.47 -2.65 -21.08
C LEU A 458 13.99 -2.53 -21.26
N VAL A 459 14.77 -3.60 -21.13
CA VAL A 459 16.22 -3.55 -21.42
C VAL A 459 16.48 -3.15 -22.88
N LYS A 460 15.62 -3.59 -23.81
CA LYS A 460 15.74 -3.20 -25.23
C LYS A 460 15.32 -1.75 -25.45
N LEU A 461 14.29 -1.28 -24.74
CA LEU A 461 13.75 0.08 -24.88
C LEU A 461 14.63 1.14 -24.19
N LEU A 462 15.12 0.83 -23.00
CA LEU A 462 15.83 1.71 -22.09
C LEU A 462 17.16 1.04 -21.65
N PRO A 463 18.08 0.76 -22.58
CA PRO A 463 19.34 0.13 -22.22
C PRO A 463 20.15 1.05 -21.30
N ARG A 464 20.73 0.48 -20.24
CA ARG A 464 21.75 1.19 -19.47
C ARG A 464 22.93 1.52 -20.37
N ARG A 465 23.41 2.77 -20.29
CA ARG A 465 24.68 3.14 -20.90
C ARG A 465 25.77 2.29 -20.24
N ARG A 466 26.51 1.51 -21.03
CA ARG A 466 27.71 0.82 -20.54
C ARG A 466 28.65 1.84 -19.92
N SER A 467 29.21 1.52 -18.77
CA SER A 467 30.29 2.33 -18.23
C SER A 467 31.50 2.27 -19.19
N ALA A 468 32.33 3.32 -19.23
CA ALA A 468 33.56 3.32 -20.04
C ALA A 468 34.44 2.08 -19.75
N ARG A 469 34.39 1.57 -18.50
CA ARG A 469 35.11 0.37 -18.06
C ARG A 469 34.52 -0.92 -18.61
N GLU A 470 33.20 -1.01 -18.81
CA GLU A 470 32.53 -2.16 -19.45
C GLU A 470 32.64 -2.12 -20.96
N GLN A 471 32.73 -0.93 -21.56
CA GLN A 471 33.04 -0.76 -22.98
C GLN A 471 34.46 -1.29 -23.29
N ILE A 472 35.47 -0.83 -22.53
CA ILE A 472 36.85 -1.30 -22.69
C ILE A 472 36.97 -2.83 -22.51
N LYS A 473 36.23 -3.41 -21.56
CA LYS A 473 36.25 -4.86 -21.33
C LYS A 473 35.54 -5.65 -22.43
N GLY A 474 34.46 -5.09 -22.99
CA GLY A 474 33.71 -5.69 -24.09
C GLY A 474 34.48 -5.67 -25.41
N ASP A 475 35.16 -4.57 -25.70
CA ASP A 475 35.95 -4.41 -26.91
C ASP A 475 37.19 -5.34 -26.89
N ALA A 476 37.85 -5.47 -25.74
CA ALA A 476 38.96 -6.42 -25.55
C ALA A 476 38.54 -7.90 -25.66
N SER A 477 37.26 -8.23 -25.43
CA SER A 477 36.72 -9.59 -25.61
C SER A 477 36.14 -9.86 -26.99
N ALA A 478 35.96 -8.82 -27.82
CA ALA A 478 35.51 -8.95 -29.21
C ALA A 478 36.70 -9.01 -30.19
N GLU A 479 37.89 -8.61 -29.77
CA GLU A 479 39.16 -8.70 -30.52
C GLU A 479 39.95 -10.00 -30.25
N ALA A 480 39.47 -10.88 -29.37
CA ALA A 480 40.02 -12.21 -29.09
C ALA A 480 39.07 -13.30 -29.59
#